data_AF-A0A7S0VY38-F1
#
_entry.id   AF-A0A7S0VY38-F1
#
_cell.length_a   1.000
_cell.length_b   1.000
_cell.length_c   1.000
_cell.angle_alpha   90.00
_cell.angle_beta   90.00
_cell.angle_gamma   90.00
#
_symmetry.space_group_name_H-M   'P 1'
#
loop_
_entity.id
_entity.type
_entity.pdbx_description
1 polymer ?
#
loop_
_entity_poly.entity_id
_entity_poly.type
_entity_poly.pdbx_seq_one_letter_code
_entity_poly.pdbx_strand_id
1 'polypeptide(L)'
;RPAEQGDLPVSEALGMASHESQSLLWERMVGQSLPFWKWATPIVHKYFPHTKACTPEDFYRAVNHVRPSLIRVDADEVTYPLHVILRFELEKGVLDGEVSVDELPALWDQRMKDYLGVVPPSAKEGVLQDVHWPSGAIGYFPSYTLGAMMANQIYEAAKDNIEGLEDKISKGQFTELKDWLNKNVHSQGSLHQSADDLLLAATGKRLDPKLFSDYLKGKYCEIYGLTL
;
A
#
# COMPACT_ATOMS: atom_id res chain seq x y z
N ARG A 1 14.66 11.79 -10.91
CA ARG A 1 16.02 12.24 -10.54
C ARG A 1 16.37 13.44 -11.42
N PRO A 2 16.68 14.62 -10.88
CA PRO A 2 17.40 15.65 -11.64
C PRO A 2 18.77 15.07 -12.04
N ALA A 3 19.12 15.13 -13.32
CA ALA A 3 20.35 14.50 -13.84
C ALA A 3 21.65 15.10 -13.26
N GLU A 4 21.56 16.25 -12.59
CA GLU A 4 22.72 17.04 -12.14
C GLU A 4 23.16 16.74 -10.69
N GLN A 5 22.44 15.89 -9.94
CA GLN A 5 22.70 15.66 -8.50
C GLN A 5 22.86 14.17 -8.11
N GLY A 6 23.13 13.29 -9.08
CA GLY A 6 22.94 11.84 -9.00
C GLY A 6 23.52 11.08 -7.80
N ASP A 7 24.48 11.64 -7.05
CA ASP A 7 25.21 10.96 -5.97
C ASP A 7 25.17 11.69 -4.61
N LEU A 8 24.29 12.68 -4.43
CA LEU A 8 24.15 13.38 -3.14
C LEU A 8 23.15 12.65 -2.22
N PRO A 9 23.37 12.58 -0.89
CA PRO A 9 22.41 11.99 0.04
C PRO A 9 20.98 12.56 -0.07
N VAL A 10 20.87 13.86 -0.39
CA VAL A 10 19.57 14.52 -0.59
C VAL A 10 18.80 14.01 -1.81
N SER A 11 19.47 13.34 -2.76
CA SER A 11 18.86 12.77 -3.96
C SER A 11 18.30 11.37 -3.76
N GLU A 12 18.54 10.75 -2.59
CA GLU A 12 17.94 9.47 -2.20
C GLU A 12 16.48 9.65 -1.73
N ALA A 13 15.71 8.57 -1.76
CA ALA A 13 14.34 8.58 -1.25
C ALA A 13 14.31 8.77 0.28
N LEU A 14 13.33 9.53 0.78
CA LEU A 14 13.11 9.80 2.21
C LEU A 14 12.56 8.56 2.97
N GLY A 15 13.36 7.50 3.03
CA GLY A 15 13.05 6.26 3.73
C GLY A 15 12.06 5.33 3.00
N MET A 16 11.89 4.13 3.58
CA MET A 16 11.13 3.05 2.96
C MET A 16 9.64 3.35 2.83
N ALA A 17 9.02 4.06 3.79
CA ALA A 17 7.60 4.42 3.70
C ALA A 17 7.33 5.34 2.50
N SER A 18 8.20 6.34 2.27
CA SER A 18 8.10 7.22 1.09
C SER A 18 8.28 6.42 -0.20
N HIS A 19 9.23 5.50 -0.24
CA HIS A 19 9.45 4.66 -1.43
C HIS A 19 8.27 3.71 -1.70
N GLU A 20 7.77 3.05 -0.66
CA GLU A 20 6.63 2.13 -0.72
C GLU A 20 5.32 2.87 -1.06
N SER A 21 5.19 4.13 -0.65
CA SER A 21 4.03 4.93 -1.04
C SER A 21 3.90 5.07 -2.56
N GLN A 22 5.02 5.10 -3.29
CA GLN A 22 4.99 5.23 -4.74
C GLN A 22 4.64 3.91 -5.44
N SER A 23 5.14 2.78 -4.96
CA SER A 23 4.73 1.46 -5.48
C SER A 23 3.23 1.25 -5.25
N LEU A 24 2.76 1.47 -4.03
CA LEU A 24 1.36 1.28 -3.66
C LEU A 24 0.42 2.31 -4.29
N LEU A 25 0.88 3.52 -4.59
CA LEU A 25 0.08 4.50 -5.33
C LEU A 25 -0.24 3.98 -6.74
N TRP A 26 0.78 3.52 -7.48
CA TRP A 26 0.56 3.00 -8.83
C TRP A 26 -0.18 1.66 -8.82
N GLU A 27 0.10 0.79 -7.85
CA GLU A 27 -0.56 -0.50 -7.73
C GLU A 27 -2.02 -0.35 -7.31
N ARG A 28 -2.27 0.26 -6.14
CA ARG A 28 -3.57 0.21 -5.46
C ARG A 28 -4.45 1.40 -5.79
N MET A 29 -3.89 2.62 -5.84
CA MET A 29 -4.68 3.81 -6.14
C MET A 29 -4.97 3.93 -7.64
N VAL A 30 -4.02 3.52 -8.50
CA VAL A 30 -4.21 3.51 -9.96
C VAL A 30 -4.63 2.13 -10.46
N GLY A 31 -3.77 1.10 -10.36
CA GLY A 31 -3.97 -0.21 -10.99
C GLY A 31 -5.19 -1.00 -10.49
N GLN A 32 -5.61 -0.79 -9.25
CA GLN A 32 -6.80 -1.41 -8.67
C GLN A 32 -8.04 -0.50 -8.69
N SER A 33 -7.99 0.62 -9.42
CA SER A 33 -9.13 1.55 -9.57
C SER A 33 -10.02 1.19 -10.75
N LEU A 34 -11.32 1.51 -10.67
CA LEU A 34 -12.24 1.33 -11.79
C LEU A 34 -11.82 2.14 -13.04
N PRO A 35 -11.36 3.41 -12.94
CA PRO A 35 -10.82 4.15 -14.08
C PRO A 35 -9.73 3.39 -14.84
N PHE A 36 -8.78 2.78 -14.13
CA PHE A 36 -7.74 1.98 -14.79
C PHE A 36 -8.32 0.78 -15.54
N TRP A 37 -9.29 0.09 -14.96
CA TRP A 37 -9.92 -1.06 -15.60
C TRP A 37 -10.79 -0.68 -16.80
N LYS A 38 -11.35 0.53 -16.85
CA LYS A 38 -12.00 1.06 -18.07
C LYS A 38 -11.01 1.16 -19.23
N TRP A 39 -9.78 1.60 -18.97
CA TRP A 39 -8.72 1.67 -19.97
C TRP A 39 -8.12 0.29 -20.32
N ALA A 40 -7.88 -0.54 -19.31
CA ALA A 40 -7.17 -1.81 -19.47
C ALA A 40 -8.03 -2.91 -20.10
N THR A 41 -9.35 -2.90 -19.88
CA THR A 41 -10.25 -3.98 -20.32
C THR A 41 -10.15 -4.29 -21.83
N PRO A 42 -10.20 -3.30 -22.75
CA PRO A 42 -9.99 -3.56 -24.19
C PRO A 42 -8.64 -4.20 -24.51
N ILE A 43 -7.59 -3.87 -23.74
CA ILE A 43 -6.25 -4.45 -23.90
C ILE A 43 -6.28 -5.92 -23.43
N VAL A 44 -6.89 -6.18 -22.28
CA VAL A 44 -7.06 -7.55 -21.75
C VAL A 44 -7.86 -8.40 -22.73
N HIS A 45 -8.97 -7.91 -23.27
CA HIS A 45 -9.77 -8.63 -24.26
C HIS A 45 -8.98 -8.94 -25.54
N LYS A 46 -8.07 -8.06 -25.95
CA LYS A 46 -7.21 -8.26 -27.12
C LYS A 46 -6.23 -9.42 -26.91
N TYR A 47 -5.58 -9.50 -25.75
CA TYR A 47 -4.55 -10.52 -25.47
C TYR A 47 -5.11 -11.79 -24.82
N PHE A 48 -6.29 -11.71 -24.19
CA PHE A 48 -6.99 -12.82 -23.53
C PHE A 48 -8.45 -12.89 -24.01
N PRO A 49 -8.72 -13.36 -25.24
CA PRO A 49 -10.05 -13.28 -25.86
C PRO A 49 -11.17 -14.02 -25.11
N HIS A 50 -10.82 -14.97 -24.24
CA HIS A 50 -11.79 -15.69 -23.39
C HIS A 50 -12.43 -14.79 -22.31
N THR A 51 -11.86 -13.61 -22.05
CA THR A 51 -12.37 -12.64 -21.06
C THR A 51 -13.38 -11.64 -21.63
N LYS A 52 -13.75 -11.75 -22.92
CA LYS A 52 -14.66 -10.81 -23.60
C LYS A 52 -16.04 -10.64 -22.95
N ALA A 53 -16.48 -11.60 -22.15
CA ALA A 53 -17.72 -11.51 -21.39
C ALA A 53 -17.60 -10.66 -20.12
N CYS A 54 -16.38 -10.42 -19.63
CA CYS A 54 -16.11 -9.63 -18.44
C CYS A 54 -16.11 -8.13 -18.75
N THR A 55 -16.79 -7.37 -17.89
CA THR A 55 -16.82 -5.90 -17.89
C THR A 55 -15.65 -5.31 -17.10
N PRO A 56 -15.33 -4.00 -17.27
CA PRO A 56 -14.38 -3.32 -16.39
C PRO A 56 -14.70 -3.47 -14.90
N GLU A 57 -15.98 -3.44 -14.54
CA GLU A 57 -16.46 -3.60 -13.18
C GLU A 57 -16.19 -5.02 -12.64
N ASP A 58 -16.27 -6.06 -13.49
CA ASP A 58 -15.94 -7.44 -13.09
C ASP A 58 -14.46 -7.57 -12.74
N PHE A 59 -13.57 -6.99 -13.55
CA PHE A 59 -12.14 -6.97 -13.24
C PHE A 59 -11.84 -6.16 -11.99
N TYR A 60 -12.42 -4.96 -11.88
CA TYR A 60 -12.28 -4.10 -10.70
C TYR A 60 -12.68 -4.82 -9.41
N ARG A 61 -13.81 -5.54 -9.40
CA ARG A 61 -14.22 -6.35 -8.25
C ARG A 61 -13.27 -7.52 -8.00
N ALA A 62 -12.83 -8.20 -9.06
CA ALA A 62 -11.96 -9.37 -8.93
C ALA A 62 -10.59 -9.02 -8.34
N VAL A 63 -9.97 -7.91 -8.74
CA VAL A 63 -8.66 -7.50 -8.21
C VAL A 63 -8.74 -6.90 -6.81
N ASN A 64 -9.92 -6.47 -6.38
CA ASN A 64 -10.18 -5.96 -5.04
C ASN A 64 -10.89 -6.99 -4.15
N HIS A 65 -10.68 -8.28 -4.41
CA HIS A 65 -11.25 -9.33 -3.59
C HIS A 65 -10.55 -9.42 -2.22
N VAL A 66 -11.31 -9.22 -1.14
CA VAL A 66 -10.88 -9.31 0.25
C VAL A 66 -11.11 -10.72 0.80
N ARG A 67 -10.07 -11.28 1.42
CA ARG A 67 -10.21 -12.50 2.24
C ARG A 67 -9.08 -12.55 3.28
N PRO A 68 -9.37 -13.04 4.49
CA PRO A 68 -8.29 -13.38 5.39
C PRO A 68 -7.38 -14.45 4.78
N SER A 69 -6.07 -14.25 4.91
CA SER A 69 -5.05 -15.13 4.35
C SER A 69 -3.86 -15.24 5.30
N LEU A 70 -2.95 -16.19 5.03
CA LEU A 70 -1.77 -16.42 5.87
C LEU A 70 -0.58 -15.54 5.48
N ILE A 71 -0.43 -15.28 4.18
CA ILE A 71 0.81 -14.75 3.58
C ILE A 71 0.66 -13.25 3.33
N ARG A 72 1.46 -12.45 4.04
CA ARG A 72 1.40 -10.98 4.00
C ARG A 72 1.56 -10.39 2.60
N VAL A 73 2.48 -10.92 1.80
CA VAL A 73 2.76 -10.39 0.44
C VAL A 73 1.61 -10.61 -0.53
N ASP A 74 0.72 -11.55 -0.23
CA ASP A 74 -0.47 -11.88 -1.04
C ASP A 74 -1.77 -11.34 -0.41
N ALA A 75 -1.67 -10.61 0.70
CA ALA A 75 -2.83 -10.08 1.41
C ALA A 75 -3.48 -8.93 0.65
N ASP A 76 -4.81 -8.88 0.71
CA ASP A 76 -5.59 -7.80 0.09
C ASP A 76 -5.41 -6.47 0.83
N GLU A 77 -5.84 -5.38 0.21
CA GLU A 77 -5.63 -4.03 0.73
C GLU A 77 -6.23 -3.79 2.13
N VAL A 78 -7.31 -4.49 2.49
CA VAL A 78 -8.01 -4.33 3.78
C VAL A 78 -7.32 -5.15 4.88
N THR A 79 -6.90 -6.37 4.58
CA THR A 79 -6.29 -7.27 5.57
C THR A 79 -4.79 -7.03 5.74
N TYR A 80 -4.11 -6.51 4.72
CA TYR A 80 -2.67 -6.27 4.71
C TYR A 80 -2.14 -5.47 5.93
N PRO A 81 -2.77 -4.37 6.38
CA PRO A 81 -2.32 -3.65 7.58
C PRO A 81 -2.30 -4.51 8.85
N LEU A 82 -3.20 -5.49 8.99
CA LEU A 82 -3.26 -6.37 10.16
C LEU A 82 -2.03 -7.28 10.24
N HIS A 83 -1.53 -7.76 9.10
CA HIS A 83 -0.28 -8.52 9.05
C HIS A 83 0.92 -7.69 9.52
N VAL A 84 0.95 -6.39 9.19
CA VAL A 84 2.00 -5.45 9.61
C VAL A 84 1.90 -5.16 11.10
N ILE A 85 0.70 -4.87 11.61
CA ILE A 85 0.46 -4.60 13.04
C ILE A 85 0.93 -5.77 13.90
N LEU A 86 0.56 -7.01 13.52
CA LEU A 86 1.01 -8.22 14.21
C LEU A 86 2.53 -8.26 14.36
N ARG A 87 3.26 -8.02 13.27
CA ARG A 87 4.74 -8.07 13.28
C ARG A 87 5.33 -6.96 14.13
N PHE A 88 4.78 -5.75 14.01
CA PHE A 88 5.21 -4.60 14.81
C PHE A 88 5.03 -4.85 16.31
N GLU A 89 3.88 -5.40 16.72
CA GLU A 89 3.61 -5.70 18.13
C GLU A 89 4.55 -6.78 18.68
N LEU A 90 4.82 -7.83 17.89
CA LEU A 90 5.78 -8.86 18.28
C LEU A 90 7.21 -8.32 18.35
N GLU A 91 7.64 -7.51 17.38
CA GLU A 91 8.94 -6.83 17.41
C GLU A 91 9.09 -5.96 18.65
N LYS A 92 8.09 -5.12 18.93
CA LYS A 92 8.07 -4.25 20.10
C LYS A 92 8.16 -5.08 21.39
N GLY A 93 7.37 -6.15 21.52
CA GLY A 93 7.39 -7.02 22.68
C GLY A 93 8.78 -7.66 22.93
N VAL A 94 9.47 -8.08 21.86
CA VAL A 94 10.83 -8.62 21.98
C VAL A 94 11.82 -7.54 22.39
N LEU A 95 11.75 -6.35 21.82
CA LEU A 95 12.64 -5.23 22.14
C LEU A 95 12.43 -4.69 23.56
N ASP A 96 11.19 -4.69 24.04
CA ASP A 96 10.82 -4.25 25.39
C ASP A 96 11.12 -5.33 26.45
N GLY A 97 11.49 -6.56 26.04
CA GLY A 97 11.74 -7.70 26.92
C GLY A 97 10.47 -8.33 27.50
N GLU A 98 9.30 -7.99 26.97
CA GLU A 98 8.00 -8.54 27.35
C GLU A 98 7.72 -9.90 26.69
N VAL A 99 8.37 -10.19 25.55
CA VAL A 99 8.23 -11.42 24.78
C VAL A 99 9.60 -12.04 24.55
N SER A 100 9.76 -13.33 24.86
CA SER A 100 10.96 -14.07 24.47
C SER A 100 10.86 -14.61 23.03
N VAL A 101 12.01 -14.81 22.38
CA VAL A 101 12.06 -15.33 20.99
C VAL A 101 11.38 -16.69 20.86
N ASP A 102 11.50 -17.54 21.88
CA ASP A 102 10.89 -18.89 21.91
C ASP A 102 9.36 -18.86 21.97
N GLU A 103 8.76 -17.74 22.40
CA GLU A 103 7.30 -17.55 22.46
C GLU A 103 6.71 -17.08 21.12
N LEU A 104 7.54 -16.57 20.19
CA LEU A 104 7.07 -16.01 18.93
C LEU A 104 6.19 -16.94 18.10
N PRO A 105 6.46 -18.26 17.95
CA PRO A 105 5.58 -19.14 17.18
C PRO A 105 4.15 -19.19 17.74
N ALA A 106 4.00 -19.33 19.06
CA ALA A 106 2.68 -19.42 19.69
C ALA A 106 1.94 -18.08 19.67
N LEU A 107 2.66 -16.98 19.94
CA LEU A 107 2.07 -15.64 19.88
C LEU A 107 1.68 -15.24 18.46
N TRP A 108 2.47 -15.64 17.46
CA TRP A 108 2.13 -15.44 16.06
C TRP A 108 0.80 -16.11 15.70
N ASP A 109 0.66 -17.40 16.01
CA ASP A 109 -0.55 -18.17 15.70
C ASP A 109 -1.78 -17.57 16.40
N GLN A 110 -1.62 -17.15 17.65
CA GLN A 110 -2.67 -16.48 18.41
C GLN A 110 -3.06 -15.13 17.77
N ARG A 111 -2.10 -14.29 17.40
CA ARG A 111 -2.37 -12.97 16.77
C ARG A 111 -2.97 -13.11 15.36
N MET A 112 -2.52 -14.08 14.57
CA MET A 112 -3.14 -14.39 13.27
C MET A 112 -4.60 -14.78 13.44
N LYS A 113 -4.91 -15.58 14.47
CA LYS A 113 -6.30 -15.94 14.79
C LYS A 113 -7.11 -14.74 15.26
N ASP A 114 -6.57 -13.91 16.15
CA ASP A 114 -7.28 -12.78 16.73
C ASP A 114 -7.57 -11.68 15.69
N TYR A 115 -6.63 -11.39 14.80
CA TYR A 115 -6.76 -10.30 13.82
C TYR A 115 -7.37 -10.75 12.50
N LEU A 116 -7.00 -11.94 12.02
CA LEU A 116 -7.38 -12.42 10.69
C LEU A 116 -8.28 -13.65 10.74
N GLY A 117 -8.51 -14.27 11.91
CA GLY A 117 -9.37 -15.46 12.02
C GLY A 117 -8.76 -16.72 11.41
N VAL A 118 -7.45 -16.73 11.12
CA VAL A 118 -6.74 -17.85 10.49
C VAL A 118 -5.53 -18.27 11.33
N VAL A 119 -5.19 -19.55 11.31
CA VAL A 119 -4.03 -20.11 12.03
C VAL A 119 -3.11 -20.78 11.01
N PRO A 120 -1.81 -20.43 10.95
CA PRO A 120 -0.86 -21.12 10.09
C PRO A 120 -0.75 -22.61 10.44
N PRO A 121 -0.70 -23.52 9.44
CA PRO A 121 -0.55 -24.96 9.71
C PRO A 121 0.89 -25.35 10.06
N SER A 122 1.85 -24.45 9.87
CA SER A 122 3.27 -24.67 10.14
C SER A 122 4.02 -23.35 10.35
N ALA A 123 5.18 -23.40 11.01
CA ALA A 123 6.02 -22.22 11.20
C ALA A 123 6.48 -21.59 9.87
N LYS A 124 6.61 -22.39 8.80
CA LYS A 124 6.95 -21.93 7.44
C LYS A 124 5.92 -20.92 6.90
N GLU A 125 4.64 -21.19 7.14
CA GLU A 125 3.54 -20.31 6.74
C GLU A 125 3.14 -19.34 7.85
N GLY A 126 3.70 -19.51 9.04
CA GLY A 126 3.55 -18.64 10.20
C GLY A 126 4.76 -17.73 10.38
N VAL A 127 5.36 -17.79 11.57
CA VAL A 127 6.43 -16.90 12.02
C VAL A 127 7.67 -16.84 11.12
N LEU A 128 7.93 -17.88 10.30
CA LEU A 128 9.08 -17.94 9.39
C LEU A 128 8.75 -17.52 7.95
N GLN A 129 7.55 -16.98 7.69
CA GLN A 129 7.14 -16.64 6.33
C GLN A 129 7.91 -15.46 5.71
N ASP A 130 8.50 -14.60 6.54
CA ASP A 130 9.20 -13.38 6.12
C ASP A 130 10.70 -13.43 6.46
N VAL A 131 11.52 -12.84 5.58
CA VAL A 131 12.99 -12.82 5.71
C VAL A 131 13.52 -11.66 6.59
N HIS A 132 12.66 -10.72 6.98
CA HIS A 132 13.07 -9.47 7.62
C HIS A 132 13.79 -9.67 8.95
N TRP A 133 13.23 -10.48 9.86
CA TRP A 133 13.88 -10.76 11.15
C TRP A 133 15.23 -11.47 11.01
N PRO A 134 15.36 -12.56 10.21
CA PRO A 134 16.68 -13.19 10.04
C PRO A 134 17.68 -12.31 9.26
N SER A 135 17.23 -11.31 8.50
CA SER A 135 18.12 -10.33 7.86
C SER A 135 18.48 -9.12 8.74
N GLY A 136 17.94 -9.05 9.96
CA GLY A 136 18.18 -7.95 10.89
C GLY A 136 17.35 -6.69 10.61
N ALA A 137 16.35 -6.75 9.73
CA ALA A 137 15.47 -5.65 9.38
C ALA A 137 14.36 -5.43 10.44
N ILE A 138 14.77 -5.10 11.67
CA ILE A 138 13.89 -4.81 12.80
C ILE A 138 13.35 -3.37 12.70
N GLY A 139 12.06 -3.15 12.98
CA GLY A 139 11.40 -1.85 12.81
C GLY A 139 11.06 -1.52 11.35
N TYR A 140 11.24 -2.47 10.44
CA TYR A 140 11.01 -2.28 9.00
C TYR A 140 9.53 -2.39 8.63
N PHE A 141 8.80 -3.36 9.20
CA PHE A 141 7.41 -3.63 8.80
C PHE A 141 6.46 -2.43 8.86
N PRO A 142 6.52 -1.54 9.87
CA PRO A 142 5.66 -0.35 9.91
C PRO A 142 5.73 0.50 8.64
N SER A 143 6.88 0.50 7.94
CA SER A 143 7.04 1.26 6.70
C SER A 143 6.06 0.86 5.60
N TYR A 144 5.59 -0.39 5.57
CA TYR A 144 4.63 -0.88 4.59
C TYR A 144 3.24 -0.24 4.76
N THR A 145 2.70 -0.26 5.98
CA THR A 145 1.39 0.34 6.26
C THR A 145 1.46 1.87 6.20
N LEU A 146 2.57 2.47 6.66
CA LEU A 146 2.82 3.90 6.47
C LEU A 146 2.85 4.27 4.98
N GLY A 147 3.51 3.46 4.16
CA GLY A 147 3.52 3.61 2.69
C GLY A 147 2.11 3.59 2.10
N ALA A 148 1.26 2.64 2.50
CA ALA A 148 -0.13 2.58 2.05
C ALA A 148 -0.95 3.84 2.42
N MET A 149 -0.80 4.33 3.65
CA MET A 149 -1.46 5.55 4.11
C MET A 149 -0.98 6.78 3.33
N MET A 150 0.34 6.89 3.14
CA MET A 150 0.96 7.94 2.34
C MET A 150 0.50 7.89 0.88
N ALA A 151 0.43 6.71 0.27
CA ALA A 151 -0.02 6.52 -1.11
C ALA A 151 -1.41 7.10 -1.33
N ASN A 152 -2.36 6.75 -0.44
CA ASN A 152 -3.72 7.29 -0.47
C ASN A 152 -3.73 8.82 -0.30
N GLN A 153 -3.04 9.34 0.71
CA GLN A 153 -3.03 10.78 0.98
C GLN A 153 -2.40 11.60 -0.16
N ILE A 154 -1.32 11.09 -0.76
CA ILE A 154 -0.66 11.70 -1.92
C ILE A 154 -1.57 11.64 -3.15
N TYR A 155 -2.24 10.50 -3.39
CA TYR A 155 -3.15 10.35 -4.52
C TYR A 155 -4.37 11.28 -4.42
N GLU A 156 -4.97 11.42 -3.23
CA GLU A 156 -6.07 12.36 -3.02
C GLU A 156 -5.65 13.81 -3.29
N ALA A 157 -4.46 14.22 -2.83
CA ALA A 157 -3.93 15.55 -3.15
C ALA A 157 -3.69 15.75 -4.65
N ALA A 158 -3.18 14.72 -5.35
CA ALA A 158 -3.02 14.77 -6.80
C ALA A 158 -4.37 14.89 -7.52
N LYS A 159 -5.40 14.18 -7.06
CA LYS A 159 -6.77 14.24 -7.58
C LYS A 159 -7.37 15.64 -7.42
N ASP A 160 -7.12 16.29 -6.29
CA ASP A 160 -7.56 17.67 -6.04
C ASP A 160 -6.82 18.71 -6.89
N ASN A 161 -5.59 18.41 -7.33
CA ASN A 161 -4.74 19.34 -8.10
C ASN A 161 -4.81 19.12 -9.62
N ILE A 162 -5.27 17.95 -10.07
CA ILE A 162 -5.33 17.58 -11.48
C ILE A 162 -6.79 17.44 -11.88
N GLU A 163 -7.30 18.44 -12.58
CA GLU A 163 -8.68 18.43 -13.06
C GLU A 163 -8.95 17.19 -13.93
N GLY A 164 -9.96 16.40 -13.55
CA GLY A 164 -10.36 15.21 -14.28
C GLY A 164 -9.31 14.09 -14.27
N LEU A 165 -8.50 13.96 -13.20
CA LEU A 165 -7.47 12.92 -13.08
C LEU A 165 -7.99 11.51 -13.41
N GLU A 166 -9.13 11.11 -12.83
CA GLU A 166 -9.69 9.78 -13.05
C GLU A 166 -10.19 9.58 -14.48
N ASP A 167 -10.76 10.62 -15.10
CA ASP A 167 -11.15 10.60 -16.51
C ASP A 167 -9.93 10.42 -17.43
N LYS A 168 -8.80 11.07 -17.11
CA LYS A 168 -7.52 10.89 -17.82
C LYS A 168 -7.01 9.46 -17.66
N ILE A 169 -7.04 8.90 -16.45
CA ILE A 169 -6.67 7.49 -16.18
C ILE A 169 -7.51 6.53 -17.03
N SER A 170 -8.83 6.76 -17.13
CA SER A 170 -9.74 5.94 -17.95
C SER A 170 -9.44 5.97 -19.46
N LYS A 171 -8.63 6.94 -19.90
CA LYS A 171 -8.16 7.08 -21.29
C LYS A 171 -6.69 6.66 -21.46
N GLY A 172 -6.06 6.12 -20.40
CA GLY A 172 -4.65 5.73 -20.41
C GLY A 172 -3.66 6.89 -20.34
N GLN A 173 -4.11 8.05 -19.85
CA GLN A 173 -3.30 9.27 -19.77
C GLN A 173 -2.71 9.42 -18.36
N PHE A 174 -1.51 8.87 -18.15
CA PHE A 174 -0.85 8.83 -16.83
C PHE A 174 0.20 9.92 -16.62
N THR A 175 0.54 10.68 -17.67
CA THR A 175 1.66 11.64 -17.65
C THR A 175 1.46 12.74 -16.63
N GLU A 176 0.26 13.31 -16.51
CA GLU A 176 0.00 14.41 -15.56
C GLU A 176 0.16 13.97 -14.11
N LEU A 177 -0.32 12.77 -13.75
CA LEU A 177 -0.08 12.20 -12.42
C LEU A 177 1.41 11.99 -12.17
N LYS A 178 2.11 11.35 -13.12
CA LYS A 178 3.55 11.13 -13.01
C LYS A 178 4.33 12.43 -12.83
N ASP A 179 3.98 13.47 -13.58
CA ASP A 179 4.66 14.76 -13.54
C ASP A 179 4.36 15.51 -12.24
N TRP A 180 3.13 15.43 -11.73
CA TRP A 180 2.78 15.94 -10.41
C TRP A 180 3.57 15.21 -9.30
N LEU A 181 3.66 13.88 -9.34
CA LEU A 181 4.46 13.10 -8.38
C LEU A 181 5.95 13.44 -8.50
N ASN A 182 6.47 13.60 -9.72
CA ASN A 182 7.84 14.01 -9.96
C ASN A 182 8.15 15.36 -9.32
N LYS A 183 7.23 16.32 -9.44
CA LYS A 183 7.40 17.67 -8.92
C LYS A 183 7.26 17.74 -7.40
N ASN A 184 6.25 17.10 -6.85
CA ASN A 184 5.85 17.28 -5.44
C ASN A 184 6.44 16.23 -4.50
N VAL A 185 6.91 15.10 -5.02
CA VAL A 185 7.46 13.99 -4.22
C VAL A 185 8.86 13.61 -4.69
N HIS A 186 9.04 13.15 -5.92
CA HIS A 186 10.30 12.51 -6.34
C HIS A 186 11.48 13.49 -6.44
N SER A 187 11.25 14.73 -6.87
CA SER A 187 12.30 15.76 -6.95
C SER A 187 12.76 16.23 -5.57
N GLN A 188 11.97 16.00 -4.52
CA GLN A 188 12.29 16.41 -3.16
C GLN A 188 13.34 15.49 -2.53
N GLY A 189 13.50 14.26 -3.03
CA GLY A 189 14.44 13.27 -2.49
C GLY A 189 14.32 13.17 -0.97
N SER A 190 15.40 13.46 -0.25
CA SER A 190 15.48 13.52 1.21
C SER A 190 15.71 14.95 1.73
N LEU A 191 15.18 15.97 1.05
CA LEU A 191 15.28 17.37 1.45
C LEU A 191 14.49 17.69 2.72
N HIS A 192 13.35 17.03 2.90
CA HIS A 192 12.51 17.18 4.08
C HIS A 192 13.08 16.40 5.28
N GLN A 193 12.89 16.92 6.48
CA GLN A 193 13.40 16.29 7.71
C GLN A 193 12.63 15.02 8.10
N SER A 194 11.37 14.90 7.66
CA SER A 194 10.50 13.77 7.98
C SER A 194 9.47 13.50 6.87
N ALA A 195 8.90 12.30 6.87
CA ALA A 195 7.79 11.95 5.98
C ALA A 195 6.58 12.88 6.19
N ASP A 196 6.33 13.32 7.43
CA ASP A 196 5.29 14.29 7.75
C ASP A 196 5.53 15.64 7.08
N ASP A 197 6.78 16.12 7.03
CA ASP A 197 7.12 17.39 6.38
C ASP A 197 6.99 17.29 4.86
N LEU A 198 7.35 16.13 4.28
CA LEU A 198 7.11 15.83 2.86
C LEU A 198 5.60 15.83 2.55
N LEU A 199 4.79 15.15 3.35
CA LEU A 199 3.34 15.13 3.18
C LEU A 199 2.72 16.50 3.37
N LEU A 200 3.18 17.27 4.36
CA LEU A 200 2.70 18.63 4.60
C LEU A 200 2.98 19.51 3.38
N ALA A 201 4.17 19.40 2.79
CA ALA A 201 4.53 20.15 1.59
C ALA A 201 3.74 19.70 0.35
N ALA A 202 3.57 18.39 0.14
CA ALA A 202 2.91 17.84 -1.05
C ALA A 202 1.39 17.86 -0.99
N THR A 203 0.80 17.77 0.21
CA THR A 203 -0.63 17.53 0.43
C THR A 203 -1.31 18.57 1.32
N GLY A 204 -0.55 19.50 1.90
CA GLY A 204 -1.05 20.55 2.80
C GLY A 204 -1.33 20.07 4.23
N LYS A 205 -1.10 18.79 4.54
CA LYS A 205 -1.29 18.21 5.89
C LYS A 205 -0.29 17.09 6.17
N ARG A 206 -0.02 16.86 7.45
CA ARG A 206 0.77 15.71 7.94
C ARG A 206 0.04 14.39 7.68
N LEU A 207 0.68 13.26 7.98
CA LEU A 207 0.05 11.96 7.83
C LEU A 207 -1.25 11.88 8.65
N ASP A 208 -2.36 11.56 8.00
CA ASP A 208 -3.65 11.35 8.64
C ASP A 208 -4.17 9.93 8.36
N PRO A 209 -4.06 9.00 9.34
CA PRO A 209 -4.56 7.64 9.20
C PRO A 209 -6.06 7.55 8.90
N LYS A 210 -6.84 8.59 9.28
CA LYS A 210 -8.29 8.61 9.04
C LYS A 210 -8.58 8.62 7.54
N LEU A 211 -7.78 9.32 6.73
CA LEU A 211 -7.97 9.37 5.27
C LEU A 211 -7.87 7.97 4.65
N PHE A 212 -6.93 7.16 5.12
CA PHE A 212 -6.78 5.79 4.64
C PHE A 212 -7.93 4.89 5.11
N SER A 213 -8.36 5.02 6.37
CA SER A 213 -9.51 4.27 6.88
C SER A 213 -10.81 4.64 6.15
N ASP A 214 -11.05 5.93 5.90
CA ASP A 214 -12.22 6.42 5.17
C ASP A 214 -12.19 5.94 3.71
N TYR A 215 -11.02 5.96 3.06
CA TYR A 215 -10.82 5.41 1.72
C TYR A 215 -11.20 3.93 1.65
N LEU A 216 -10.66 3.10 2.55
CA LEU A 216 -10.97 1.68 2.60
C LEU A 216 -12.47 1.45 2.82
N LYS A 217 -13.09 2.18 3.77
CA LYS A 217 -14.52 2.09 4.01
C LYS A 217 -15.32 2.44 2.77
N GLY A 218 -15.03 3.57 2.11
CA GLY A 218 -15.75 4.00 0.90
C GLY A 218 -15.64 2.99 -0.22
N LYS A 219 -14.41 2.65 -0.61
CA LYS A 219 -14.12 1.71 -1.70
C LYS A 219 -14.75 0.33 -1.46
N TYR A 220 -14.56 -0.24 -0.28
CA TYR A 220 -15.01 -1.60 0.00
C TYR A 220 -16.50 -1.69 0.34
N CYS A 221 -17.12 -0.64 0.89
CA CYS A 221 -18.58 -0.59 0.98
C CYS A 221 -19.24 -0.56 -0.39
N GLU A 222 -18.68 0.21 -1.34
CA GLU A 222 -19.17 0.24 -2.71
C GLU A 222 -19.04 -1.14 -3.39
N ILE A 223 -17.85 -1.74 -3.32
CA ILE A 223 -17.57 -3.04 -3.96
C ILE A 223 -18.47 -4.15 -3.43
N TYR A 224 -18.67 -4.22 -2.11
CA TYR A 224 -19.39 -5.29 -1.43
C TYR A 224 -20.86 -4.96 -1.11
N GLY A 225 -21.34 -3.76 -1.45
CA GLY A 225 -22.71 -3.33 -1.16
C GLY A 225 -23.02 -3.25 0.34
N LEU A 226 -22.04 -2.81 1.14
CA LEU A 226 -22.16 -2.72 2.61
C LEU A 226 -22.62 -1.33 3.05
N THR A 227 -23.27 -1.25 4.19
CA THR A 227 -23.56 0.00 4.91
C THR A 227 -22.93 -0.10 6.30
N LEU A 228 -22.06 0.85 6.65
CA LEU A 228 -21.36 0.92 7.93
C LEU A 228 -22.01 1.91 8.89
#